data_AF-A0A1A6FPA7-F1
#
_entry.id   AF-A0A1A6FPA7-F1
#
_cell.length_a   1.000
_cell.length_b   1.000
_cell.length_c   1.000
_cell.angle_alpha   90.00
_cell.angle_beta   90.00
_cell.angle_gamma   90.00
#
_symmetry.space_group_name_H-M   'P 1'
#
loop_
_entity.id
_entity.type
_entity.pdbx_description
1 polymer ?
#
loop_
_entity_poly.entity_id
_entity_poly.type
_entity_poly.pdbx_seq_one_letter_code
_entity_poly.pdbx_strand_id
1 'polypeptide(L)'
;MIDLSRETEALAKRIAAARSVSVDDAIRQALQAMASEPGVSRERSRDRSPAVVAASVAEVERIVAELSVMPLLDRRDPHVIADDLDAL
;
A
#
# COMPACT_ATOMS: atom_id res chain seq x y z
N MET A 1 3.29 2.59 -23.83
CA MET A 1 2.42 3.77 -24.00
C MET A 1 1.01 3.24 -23.92
N ILE A 2 0.20 3.70 -22.97
CA ILE A 2 -1.17 3.19 -22.83
C ILE A 2 -1.95 3.73 -24.03
N ASP A 3 -2.39 2.86 -24.94
CA ASP A 3 -3.24 3.27 -26.06
C ASP A 3 -4.64 3.57 -25.54
N LEU A 4 -4.93 4.86 -25.38
CA LEU A 4 -6.26 5.34 -25.01
C LEU A 4 -7.14 5.39 -26.27
N SER A 5 -8.43 5.11 -26.10
CA SER A 5 -9.41 5.39 -27.14
C SER A 5 -9.37 6.88 -27.52
N ARG A 6 -9.61 7.19 -28.81
CA ARG A 6 -9.61 8.56 -29.35
C ARG A 6 -10.56 9.50 -28.58
N GLU A 7 -11.68 8.98 -28.10
CA GLU A 7 -12.63 9.74 -27.31
C GLU A 7 -12.06 10.13 -25.94
N THR A 8 -11.36 9.20 -25.28
CA THR A 8 -10.72 9.41 -23.99
C THR A 8 -9.59 10.43 -24.09
N GLU A 9 -8.81 10.40 -25.18
CA GLU A 9 -7.76 11.37 -25.45
C GLU A 9 -8.31 12.78 -25.67
N ALA A 10 -9.40 12.90 -26.44
CA ALA A 10 -10.07 14.18 -26.67
C ALA A 10 -10.70 14.76 -25.40
N LEU A 11 -11.20 13.90 -24.50
CA LEU A 11 -11.69 14.31 -23.18
C LEU A 11 -10.53 14.77 -22.29
N ALA A 12 -9.44 14.01 -22.22
CA ALA A 12 -8.26 14.35 -21.42
C ALA A 12 -7.66 15.68 -21.86
N LYS A 13 -7.52 15.94 -23.17
CA LYS A 13 -7.05 17.21 -23.72
C LYS A 13 -7.93 18.40 -23.32
N ARG A 14 -9.26 18.23 -23.33
CA ARG A 14 -10.20 19.28 -22.91
C ARG A 14 -10.08 19.60 -21.42
N ILE A 15 -9.99 18.57 -20.57
CA ILE A 15 -9.85 18.74 -19.12
C ILE A 15 -8.49 19.40 -18.79
N ALA A 16 -7.42 18.97 -19.46
CA ALA A 16 -6.08 19.53 -19.30
C ALA A 16 -6.03 21.01 -19.69
N ALA A 17 -6.64 21.37 -20.83
CA ALA A 17 -6.77 22.75 -21.29
C ALA A 17 -7.54 23.63 -20.31
N ALA A 18 -8.65 23.13 -19.74
CA ALA A 18 -9.43 23.85 -18.74
C ALA A 18 -8.67 24.11 -17.43
N ARG A 19 -7.65 23.29 -17.13
CA ARG A 19 -6.81 23.41 -15.94
C ARG A 19 -5.48 24.12 -16.22
N SER A 20 -5.22 24.54 -17.46
CA SER A 20 -3.93 25.12 -17.89
C SER A 20 -2.71 24.24 -17.60
N VAL A 21 -2.88 22.92 -17.66
CA VAL A 21 -1.82 21.93 -17.41
C VAL A 21 -1.73 20.99 -18.61
N SER A 22 -0.54 20.47 -18.93
CA SER A 22 -0.39 19.45 -19.98
C SER A 22 -0.99 18.11 -19.54
N VAL A 23 -1.42 17.27 -20.48
CA VAL A 23 -1.93 15.93 -20.16
C VAL A 23 -0.86 15.10 -19.43
N ASP A 24 0.39 15.19 -19.88
CA ASP A 24 1.52 14.49 -19.25
C ASP A 24 1.82 14.97 -17.83
N ASP A 25 1.76 16.28 -17.57
CA ASP A 25 1.96 16.82 -16.23
C ASP A 25 0.79 16.47 -15.30
N ALA A 26 -0.44 16.45 -15.81
CA ALA A 26 -1.61 16.00 -15.05
C ALA A 26 -1.50 14.51 -14.67
N ILE A 27 -1.02 13.67 -15.59
CA ILE A 27 -0.74 12.24 -15.32
C ILE A 27 0.39 12.13 -14.29
N ARG A 28 1.48 12.88 -14.44
CA ARG A 28 2.60 12.85 -13.48
C ARG A 28 2.15 13.27 -12.08
N GLN A 29 1.35 14.31 -11.96
CA GLN A 29 0.80 14.77 -10.69
C GLN A 29 -0.15 13.74 -10.07
N ALA A 30 -1.02 13.10 -10.88
CA ALA A 30 -1.91 12.05 -10.40
C ALA A 30 -1.12 10.83 -9.89
N LEU A 31 -0.10 10.39 -10.64
CA LEU A 31 0.80 9.32 -10.21
C LEU A 31 1.55 9.67 -8.93
N GLN A 32 2.01 10.92 -8.80
CA GLN A 32 2.71 11.37 -7.60
C GLN A 32 1.77 11.49 -6.39
N ALA A 33 0.52 11.89 -6.60
CA ALA A 33 -0.50 11.92 -5.57
C ALA A 33 -0.83 10.49 -5.09
N MET A 34 -1.08 9.56 -6.01
CA MET A 34 -1.32 8.14 -5.69
C MET A 34 -0.10 7.48 -5.02
N ALA A 35 1.12 7.84 -5.41
CA ALA A 35 2.34 7.36 -4.75
C ALA A 35 2.57 7.99 -3.36
N SER A 36 1.94 9.14 -3.10
CA SER A 36 2.01 9.82 -1.79
C SER A 36 0.88 9.37 -0.85
N GLU A 37 -0.14 8.67 -1.35
CA GLU A 37 -1.14 8.04 -0.50
C GLU A 37 -0.50 6.92 0.34
N PRO A 38 -0.82 6.85 1.65
CA PRO A 38 -0.26 5.86 2.54
C PRO A 38 -0.83 4.48 2.20
N GLY A 39 -0.16 3.75 1.32
CA GLY A 39 -0.56 2.39 0.93
C GLY A 39 0.21 1.80 -0.26
N VAL A 40 0.76 2.64 -1.15
CA VAL A 40 1.52 2.14 -2.31
C VAL A 40 3.00 2.05 -1.95
N SER A 41 3.37 0.93 -1.32
CA SER A 41 4.73 0.43 -1.10
C SER A 41 5.87 1.44 -1.31
N ARG A 42 6.03 2.34 -0.34
CA ARG A 42 7.38 2.75 0.04
C ARG A 42 8.03 1.50 0.63
N GLU A 43 8.67 0.71 -0.23
CA GLU A 43 9.75 -0.15 0.21
C GLU A 43 10.82 0.81 0.74
N ARG A 44 10.62 1.24 1.99
CA ARG A 44 11.59 2.06 2.71
C ARG A 44 12.87 1.25 2.60
N SER A 45 13.90 1.83 1.98
CA SER A 45 15.26 1.31 2.10
C SER A 45 15.51 1.14 3.60
N ARG A 46 15.26 -0.07 4.11
CA ARG A 46 15.45 -0.38 5.52
C ARG A 46 16.95 -0.35 5.65
N ASP A 47 17.46 0.60 6.41
CA ASP A 47 18.84 0.52 6.85
C ASP A 47 19.06 -0.88 7.42
N ARG A 48 19.85 -1.69 6.72
CA ARG A 48 20.15 -3.08 7.08
C ARG A 48 21.38 -3.14 7.98
N SER A 49 21.75 -2.03 8.61
CA SER A 49 22.82 -2.03 9.60
C SER A 49 22.52 -3.08 10.69
N PRO A 50 23.53 -3.80 11.19
CA PRO A 50 23.33 -4.84 12.20
C PRO A 50 22.59 -4.34 13.45
N ALA A 51 22.81 -3.07 13.83
CA ALA A 51 22.13 -2.45 14.97
C ALA A 51 20.61 -2.30 14.74
N VAL A 52 20.19 -1.87 13.54
CA VAL A 52 18.76 -1.71 13.21
C VAL A 52 18.07 -3.08 13.11
N VAL A 53 18.75 -4.08 12.55
CA VAL A 53 18.24 -5.46 12.51
C VAL A 53 18.09 -6.02 13.92
N ALA A 54 19.10 -5.87 14.78
CA ALA A 54 19.03 -6.33 16.17
C ALA A 54 17.90 -5.65 16.96
N ALA A 55 17.71 -4.34 16.80
CA ALA A 55 16.60 -3.62 17.41
C ALA A 55 15.24 -4.10 16.90
N SER A 56 15.12 -4.38 15.60
CA SER A 56 13.88 -4.93 15.02
C SER A 56 13.58 -6.33 15.53
N VAL A 57 14.59 -7.19 15.70
CA VAL A 57 14.42 -8.54 16.25
C VAL A 57 14.00 -8.46 17.71
N ALA A 58 14.67 -7.64 18.52
CA ALA A 58 14.33 -7.46 19.94
C ALA A 58 12.88 -6.96 20.12
N GLU A 59 12.42 -6.07 19.25
CA GLU A 59 11.04 -5.58 19.27
C GLU A 59 10.04 -6.69 18.92
N VAL A 60 10.33 -7.50 17.91
CA VAL A 60 9.49 -8.65 17.55
C VAL A 60 9.45 -9.67 18.69
N GLU A 61 10.59 -9.99 19.30
CA GLU A 61 10.67 -10.90 20.45
C GLU A 61 9.85 -10.40 21.64
N ARG A 62 9.90 -9.09 21.92
CA ARG A 62 9.08 -8.46 22.97
C ARG A 62 7.59 -8.64 22.70
N ILE A 63 7.14 -8.39 21.47
CA ILE A 63 5.74 -8.56 21.06
C ILE A 63 5.33 -10.03 21.14
N VAL A 64 6.17 -10.95 20.67
CA VAL A 64 5.88 -12.39 20.73
C VAL A 64 5.75 -12.86 22.18
N ALA A 65 6.62 -12.38 23.08
CA ALA A 65 6.51 -12.70 24.51
C ALA A 65 5.18 -12.20 25.10
N GLU A 66 4.78 -10.98 24.78
CA GLU A 66 3.49 -10.41 25.20
C GLU A 66 2.31 -11.23 24.66
N LEU A 67 2.31 -11.57 23.36
CA LEU A 67 1.25 -12.36 22.74
C LEU A 67 1.18 -13.79 23.29
N SER A 68 2.31 -14.38 23.65
CA SER A 68 2.39 -15.78 24.11
C SER A 68 1.66 -16.04 25.43
N VAL A 69 1.50 -15.01 26.27
CA VAL A 69 0.77 -15.11 27.54
C VAL A 69 -0.72 -14.77 27.40
N MET A 70 -1.14 -14.28 26.24
CA MET A 70 -2.55 -13.94 26.01
C MET A 70 -3.40 -15.19 25.78
N PRO A 71 -4.63 -15.22 26.29
CA PRO A 71 -5.55 -16.33 26.03
C PRO A 71 -5.94 -16.35 24.54
N LEU A 72 -5.93 -17.55 23.94
CA LEU A 72 -6.50 -17.79 22.62
C LEU A 72 -8.01 -17.51 22.63
N LEU A 73 -8.43 -16.50 21.86
CA LEU A 73 -9.84 -16.11 21.72
C LEU A 73 -10.64 -17.08 20.87
N ASP A 74 -10.04 -17.60 19.81
CA ASP A 74 -10.60 -18.63 18.94
C ASP A 74 -9.56 -19.75 18.76
N ARG A 75 -10.01 -21.00 18.91
CA ARG A 75 -9.17 -22.21 18.79
C ARG A 75 -9.37 -22.93 17.45
N ARG A 76 -10.29 -22.45 16.62
CA ARG A 76 -10.52 -22.99 15.28
C ARG A 76 -9.30 -22.77 14.41
N ASP A 77 -9.18 -23.60 13.39
CA ASP A 77 -8.08 -23.49 12.43
C ASP A 77 -8.13 -22.13 11.70
N PRO A 78 -6.99 -21.46 11.48
CA PRO A 78 -6.94 -20.15 10.82
C PRO A 78 -7.63 -20.12 9.45
N HIS A 79 -7.62 -21.23 8.70
CA HIS A 79 -8.27 -21.31 7.39
C HIS A 79 -9.80 -21.23 7.53
N VAL A 80 -10.36 -21.89 8.55
CA VAL A 80 -11.81 -21.84 8.82
C VAL A 80 -12.25 -20.43 9.21
N ILE A 81 -11.43 -19.73 9.99
CA ILE A 81 -11.70 -18.33 10.37
C ILE A 81 -11.64 -17.41 9.14
N ALA A 82 -10.68 -17.62 8.24
CA ALA A 82 -10.56 -16.84 7.02
C ALA A 82 -11.74 -17.06 6.08
N ASP A 83 -12.16 -18.31 5.88
CA ASP A 83 -13.31 -18.66 5.05
C ASP A 83 -14.61 -18.02 5.59
N ASP A 84 -14.79 -18.00 6.91
CA ASP A 84 -15.94 -17.33 7.56
C ASP A 84 -15.94 -15.81 7.33
N LEU A 85 -14.76 -15.18 7.29
CA LEU A 85 -14.62 -13.73 7.03
C LEU A 85 -14.91 -13.38 5.57
N ASP A 86 -14.46 -14.21 4.63
CA ASP A 86 -14.70 -14.01 3.20
C ASP A 86 -16.16 -14.27 2.79
N ALA A 87 -16.92 -14.99 3.62
CA ALA A 87 -18.34 -15.28 3.41
C ALA A 87 -19.30 -14.18 3.89
N LEU A 88 -18.80 -13.09 4.50
CA LEU A 88 -19.56 -11.91 4.97
C LEU A 88 -19.65 -10.81 3.92
#